data_AF-A0A849X2T1-F1
#
_entry.id   AF-A0A849X2T1-F1
#
_cell.length_a   1.000
_cell.length_b   1.000
_cell.length_c   1.000
_cell.angle_alpha   90.00
_cell.angle_beta   90.00
_cell.angle_gamma   90.00
#
_symmetry.space_group_name_H-M   'P 1'
#
loop_
_entity.id
_entity.type
_entity.pdbx_description
1 polymer ?
#
loop_
_entity_poly.entity_id
_entity_poly.type
_entity_poly.pdbx_seq_one_letter_code
_entity_poly.pdbx_strand_id
1 'polypeptide(L)' 'MGNELFDQVAALTGLPIEMIGPELKSLLDRKGVAPENLTMDSLREALEEYLREINAEMKAADETLV' A
#
# COMPACT_ATOMS: atom_id res chain seq x y z
N MET A 1 0.27 15.10 -10.06
CA MET A 1 1.08 14.95 -8.82
C MET A 1 0.69 13.72 -8.00
N GLY A 2 -0.45 13.66 -7.30
CA GLY A 2 -0.80 12.47 -6.49
C GLY A 2 -0.83 11.14 -7.29
N ASN A 3 -1.47 11.13 -8.46
CA ASN A 3 -1.56 9.93 -9.30
C ASN A 3 -0.19 9.47 -9.86
N GLU A 4 0.71 10.39 -10.23
CA GLU A 4 2.01 10.03 -10.83
C GLU A 4 2.97 9.40 -9.81
N LEU A 5 2.84 9.76 -8.53
CA LEU A 5 3.62 9.16 -7.45
C LEU A 5 3.12 7.74 -7.11
N PHE A 6 1.81 7.54 -7.16
CA PHE A 6 1.19 6.22 -7.06
C PHE A 6 1.67 5.29 -8.16
N ASP A 7 1.66 5.76 -9.41
CA ASP A 7 2.11 5.00 -10.57
C ASP A 7 3.58 4.58 -10.44
N GLN A 8 4.43 5.47 -9.92
CA GLN A 8 5.85 5.18 -9.66
C GLN A 8 6.04 4.11 -8.57
N VAL A 9 5.30 4.18 -7.46
CA VAL A 9 5.44 3.21 -6.37
C VAL A 9 4.89 1.84 -6.77
N ALA A 10 3.78 1.80 -7.50
CA ALA A 10 3.27 0.57 -8.08
C ALA A 10 4.28 -0.06 -9.06
N ALA A 11 4.86 0.74 -9.96
CA ALA A 11 5.88 0.26 -10.89
C ALA A 11 7.14 -0.28 -10.18
N LEU A 12 7.55 0.33 -9.07
CA LEU A 12 8.72 -0.11 -8.29
C LEU A 12 8.50 -1.45 -7.56
N THR A 13 7.25 -1.77 -7.23
CA THR A 13 6.90 -3.04 -6.55
C THR A 13 6.63 -4.19 -7.52
N GLY A 14 6.38 -3.87 -8.79
CA GLY A 14 5.92 -4.85 -9.77
C GLY A 14 4.49 -5.33 -9.52
N LEU A 15 3.76 -4.69 -8.60
CA LEU A 15 2.38 -5.05 -8.28
C LEU A 15 1.41 -4.37 -9.24
N PRO A 16 0.35 -5.06 -9.69
CA PRO A 16 -0.66 -4.46 -10.56
C PRO A 16 -1.35 -3.29 -9.86
N ILE A 17 -1.30 -2.11 -10.48
CA ILE A 17 -1.82 -0.88 -9.88
C ILE A 17 -3.33 -0.94 -9.59
N GLU A 18 -4.04 -1.74 -10.39
CA GLU A 18 -5.47 -1.99 -10.28
C GLU A 18 -5.82 -2.70 -8.97
N MET A 19 -4.89 -3.51 -8.45
CA MET A 19 -5.05 -4.25 -7.19
C MET A 19 -4.64 -3.40 -6.00
N ILE A 20 -3.49 -2.74 -6.07
CA ILE A 20 -2.92 -2.02 -4.91
C ILE A 20 -3.41 -0.57 -4.78
N GLY A 21 -3.86 0.04 -5.86
CA GLY A 21 -4.26 1.45 -5.90
C GLY A 21 -5.37 1.80 -4.91
N PRO A 22 -6.49 1.05 -4.86
CA PRO A 22 -7.56 1.28 -3.90
C PRO A 22 -7.10 1.12 -2.44
N GLU A 23 -6.23 0.15 -2.17
CA GLU A 23 -5.74 -0.13 -0.82
C GLU A 23 -4.75 0.92 -0.32
N LEU A 24 -3.76 1.29 -1.14
CA LEU A 24 -2.83 2.39 -0.85
C LEU A 24 -3.57 3.71 -0.63
N LYS A 25 -4.61 4.00 -1.41
CA LYS A 25 -5.45 5.18 -1.20
C LYS A 25 -6.15 5.14 0.15
N SER A 26 -6.74 4.00 0.51
CA SER A 26 -7.39 3.81 1.82
C SER A 26 -6.41 3.99 2.99
N LEU A 27 -5.20 3.48 2.86
CA LEU A 27 -4.14 3.64 3.87
C LEU A 27 -3.70 5.11 4.04
N LEU A 28 -3.58 5.84 2.93
CA LEU A 28 -3.23 7.26 2.98
C LEU A 28 -4.35 8.13 3.54
N ASP A 29 -5.60 7.81 3.22
CA ASP A 29 -6.79 8.45 3.80
C ASP A 29 -6.83 8.21 5.32
N ARG A 30 -6.53 6.99 5.79
CA ARG A 30 -6.42 6.67 7.23
C ARG A 30 -5.31 7.45 7.93
N LYS A 31 -4.20 7.71 7.24
CA LYS A 31 -3.09 8.52 7.77
C LYS A 31 -3.36 10.02 7.74
N GLY A 32 -4.49 10.46 7.16
CA GLY A 32 -4.86 11.87 7.05
C GLY A 32 -3.94 12.66 6.11
N VAL A 33 -3.23 11.97 5.20
CA VAL A 33 -2.30 12.60 4.28
C VAL A 33 -3.10 13.16 3.10
N ALA A 34 -3.21 14.48 3.02
CA ALA A 34 -3.82 15.13 1.86
C ALA A 34 -3.03 14.79 0.59
N PRO A 35 -3.68 14.54 -0.57
CA PRO A 35 -3.01 14.19 -1.83
C PRO A 35 -1.96 15.21 -2.28
N GLU A 36 -2.11 16.45 -1.84
CA GLU A 36 -1.23 17.60 -2.12
C GLU A 36 0.08 17.53 -1.33
N ASN A 37 0.05 16.87 -0.17
CA ASN A 37 1.19 16.66 0.73
C ASN A 37 1.78 15.25 0.58
N LEU A 38 1.35 14.51 -0.44
CA LEU A 38 1.79 13.15 -0.67
C LEU A 38 3.26 13.14 -1.08
N THR A 39 4.09 12.47 -0.28
CA THR A 39 5.51 12.27 -0.58
C THR A 39 5.81 10.81 -0.91
N MET A 40 6.96 10.57 -1.55
CA MET A 40 7.46 9.21 -1.75
C MET A 40 7.62 8.44 -0.44
N ASP A 41 7.98 9.12 0.64
CA ASP A 41 8.17 8.47 1.95
C ASP A 41 6.83 8.05 2.55
N SER A 42 5.80 8.90 2.45
CA SER A 42 4.43 8.56 2.86
C SER A 42 3.89 7.33 2.11
N LEU A 43 4.20 7.22 0.81
CA LEU A 43 3.83 6.06 0.01
C LEU A 43 4.61 4.80 0.38
N ARG A 44 5.92 4.92 0.67
CA ARG A 44 6.73 3.80 1.14
C ARG A 44 6.21 3.26 2.47
N GLU A 45 5.86 4.13 3.41
CA GLU A 45 5.28 3.74 4.69
C GLU A 45 3.91 3.08 4.52
N ALA A 46 3.04 3.61 3.66
CA ALA A 46 1.75 2.99 3.37
C ALA A 46 1.90 1.61 2.72
N LEU A 47 2.84 1.47 1.78
CA LEU A 47 3.14 0.18 1.16
C LEU A 47 3.73 -0.82 2.15
N GLU A 48 4.63 -0.39 3.04
CA GLU A 48 5.20 -1.26 4.06
C GLU A 48 4.11 -1.82 4.98
N GLU A 49 3.16 -0.96 5.39
CA GLU A 49 2.01 -1.36 6.20
C GLU A 49 1.14 -2.38 5.47
N TYR A 50 0.81 -2.14 4.19
CA TYR A 50 0.08 -3.09 3.36
C TYR A 50 0.76 -4.47 3.28
N LEU A 51 2.07 -4.49 3.03
CA LEU A 51 2.83 -5.75 2.95
C LEU A 51 2.90 -6.49 4.30
N ARG A 52 2.90 -5.75 5.42
CA ARG A 52 2.82 -6.34 6.76
C ARG A 52 1.45 -6.95 7.03
N GLU A 53 0.37 -6.27 6.63
CA GLU A 53 -1.00 -6.80 6.73
C GLU A 53 -1.15 -8.09 5.92
N ILE A 54 -0.73 -8.10 4.65
CA ILE A 54 -0.74 -9.32 3.81
C ILE A 54 0.05 -10.45 4.46
N ASN A 55 1.27 -10.19 4.93
CA ASN A 55 2.09 -11.23 5.55
C ASN A 55 1.45 -11.78 6.84
N ALA A 56 0.75 -10.93 7.60
CA ALA A 56 0.02 -11.37 8.79
C ALA A 56 -1.17 -12.25 8.41
N GLU A 57 -1.94 -11.88 7.39
CA GLU A 57 -3.05 -12.68 6.85
C GLU A 57 -2.58 -14.03 6.31
N MET A 58 -1.48 -14.04 5.56
CA MET A 58 -0.89 -15.28 5.04
C MET A 58 -0.48 -16.24 6.16
N LYS A 59 0.14 -15.72 7.24
CA LYS A 59 0.52 -16.54 8.40
C LYS A 59 -0.70 -17.06 9.16
N ALA A 60 -1.73 -16.24 9.35
CA ALA A 60 -2.96 -16.65 10.01
C ALA A 60 -3.70 -17.74 9.23
N ALA A 61 -3.66 -17.69 7.89
CA ALA A 61 -4.22 -18.72 7.01
C ALA A 61 -3.43 -20.05 7.07
N ASP A 62 -2.11 -19.99 7.28
CA ASP A 62 -1.26 -21.18 7.41
C ASP A 62 -1.47 -21.90 8.77
N GLU A 63 -1.70 -21.15 9.85
CA GLU A 63 -1.95 -21.70 11.19
C GLU A 63 -3.33 -22.36 11.36
N THR A 64 -4.29 -22.11 10.46
CA THR A 64 -5.62 -22.74 10.49
C THR A 64 -5.69 -24.09 9.78
N LEU A 65 -4.62 -24.50 9.09
CA LEU A 65 -4.50 -25.78 8.37
C LEU A 65 -3.73 -26.86 9.15
N VAL A 66 -3.34 -26.60 10.40
CA VAL A 66 -2.61 -27.54 11.28
C VAL A 66 -3.51 -28.12 12.36
#